data_AF-A0A1D6JH92-F1
#
_entry.id   AF-A0A1D6JH92-F1
#
_cell.length_a   1.000
_cell.length_b   1.000
_cell.length_c   1.000
_cell.angle_alpha   90.00
_cell.angle_beta   90.00
_cell.angle_gamma   90.00
#
_symmetry.space_group_name_H-M   'P 1'
#
loop_
_entity.id
_entity.type
_entity.pdbx_description
1 polymer ?
#
loop_
_entity_poly.entity_id
_entity_poly.type
_entity_poly.pdbx_seq_one_letter_code
_entity_poly.pdbx_strand_id
1 'polypeptide(L)' 'MMLNINLFRTDKGDNPDLIRESQRSRFASVELVDEVIALDKAWRERQFELDKIRQELNATSKKIGKLKAVRSV' A
#
# COMPACT_ATOMS: atom_id res chain seq x y z
N MET A 1 15.15 -8.80 -17.82
CA MET A 1 14.85 -8.13 -16.54
C MET A 1 13.40 -8.44 -16.17
N MET A 2 13.13 -8.93 -14.96
CA MET A 2 11.76 -9.18 -14.50
C MET A 2 11.21 -7.89 -13.88
N LEU A 3 10.07 -7.41 -14.37
CA LEU A 3 9.42 -6.21 -13.85
C LEU A 3 8.82 -6.52 -12.47
N ASN A 4 9.17 -5.73 -11.46
CA ASN A 4 8.68 -5.86 -10.09
C ASN A 4 8.10 -4.52 -9.62
N ILE A 5 7.02 -4.53 -8.83
CA ILE A 5 6.40 -3.33 -8.27
C ILE A 5 7.37 -2.52 -7.40
N ASN A 6 8.36 -3.16 -6.77
CA ASN A 6 9.39 -2.44 -6.01
C ASN A 6 10.22 -1.51 -6.89
N LEU A 7 10.43 -1.84 -8.18
CA LEU A 7 11.17 -0.97 -9.10
C LEU A 7 10.50 0.39 -9.33
N PHE A 8 9.20 0.50 -9.05
CA PHE A 8 8.44 1.75 -9.12
C PHE A 8 8.54 2.57 -7.83
N ARG A 9 9.11 2.01 -6.75
CA ARG A 9 9.14 2.61 -5.40
C ARG A 9 10.49 3.25 -5.12
N THR A 10 10.58 4.57 -5.30
CA THR A 10 11.79 5.35 -4.99
C THR A 10 12.17 5.27 -3.51
N ASP A 11 11.19 5.07 -2.63
CA ASP A 11 11.39 4.96 -1.18
C ASP A 11 12.16 3.70 -0.76
N LYS A 12 12.27 2.69 -1.64
CA LYS A 12 13.02 1.45 -1.38
C LYS A 12 14.43 1.42 -1.98
N GLY A 13 14.88 2.52 -2.59
CA GLY A 13 16.20 2.62 -3.23
C GLY A 13 16.23 2.19 -4.70
N ASP A 14 15.06 1.91 -5.29
CA ASP A 14 14.94 1.57 -6.71
C ASP A 14 14.75 2.83 -7.58
N ASN A 15 15.12 2.73 -8.86
CA ASN A 15 15.03 3.83 -9.81
C ASN A 15 13.96 3.60 -10.90
N PRO A 16 12.77 4.24 -10.79
CA PRO A 16 11.72 4.13 -11.81
C PRO A 16 12.12 4.69 -13.18
N ASP A 17 13.18 5.51 -13.27
CA ASP A 17 13.67 6.03 -14.56
C ASP A 17 14.16 4.92 -15.50
N LEU A 18 14.66 3.80 -14.96
CA LEU A 18 15.03 2.63 -15.75
C LEU A 18 13.82 2.03 -16.48
N ILE A 19 12.65 2.09 -15.85
CA ILE A 19 11.39 1.62 -16.43
C ILE A 19 10.90 2.63 -17.47
N ARG A 20 11.03 3.93 -17.20
CA ARG A 20 10.70 5.00 -18.15
C ARG A 20 11.55 4.90 -19.43
N GLU A 21 12.83 4.60 -19.29
CA GLU A 21 13.75 4.38 -20.42
C GLU A 21 13.41 3.10 -21.18
N SER A 22 13.11 2.00 -20.47
CA SER A 22 12.60 0.78 -21.08
C SER A 22 11.32 1.03 -21.88
N GLN A 23 10.38 1.83 -21.38
CA GLN A 23 9.15 2.19 -22.10
C GLN A 23 9.45 3.05 -23.33
N ARG A 24 10.33 4.05 -23.23
CA ARG A 24 10.76 4.84 -24.40
C ARG A 24 11.39 3.99 -25.48
N SER A 25 12.30 3.07 -25.12
CA SER A 25 12.96 2.17 -26.08
C SER A 25 11.98 1.23 -26.80
N ARG A 26 10.81 0.99 -26.20
CA ARG A 26 9.72 0.17 -26.76
C ARG A 26 8.66 1.01 -27.48
N PHE A 27 8.86 2.32 -27.61
CA PHE A 27 7.88 3.27 -28.16
C PHE A 27 6.53 3.22 -27.42
N ALA A 28 6.56 2.90 -26.13
CA ALA A 28 5.40 2.84 -25.25
C ALA A 28 5.26 4.13 -24.42
N SER A 29 4.06 4.38 -23.89
CA SER A 29 3.81 5.55 -23.05
C SER A 29 4.56 5.44 -21.71
N VAL A 30 5.32 6.50 -21.41
CA VAL A 30 6.04 6.67 -20.14
C VAL A 30 5.08 7.08 -19.02
N GLU A 31 3.96 7.70 -19.35
CA GLU A 31 2.95 8.18 -18.39
C GLU A 31 2.35 7.04 -17.56
N LEU A 32 2.30 5.83 -18.13
CA LEU A 32 1.88 4.61 -17.43
C LEU A 32 2.76 4.32 -16.21
N VAL A 33 4.05 4.68 -16.25
CA VAL A 33 4.96 4.49 -15.10
C VAL A 33 4.54 5.43 -13.97
N ASP A 34 4.21 6.68 -14.29
CA ASP A 34 3.79 7.67 -13.31
C ASP A 34 2.41 7.33 -12.72
N GLU A 35 1.49 6.83 -13.54
CA GLU A 35 0.19 6.34 -13.10
C GLU A 35 0.32 5.17 -12.11
N VAL A 36 1.17 4.18 -12.42
CA VAL A 36 1.44 3.04 -11.53
C VAL A 36 2.02 3.52 -10.19
N ILE A 37 2.93 4.50 -10.20
CA ILE A 37 3.50 5.07 -8.96
C ILE A 37 2.42 5.75 -8.12
N ALA A 38 1.54 6.53 -8.77
CA ALA A 38 0.45 7.21 -8.09
C ALA A 38 -0.55 6.23 -7.47
N LEU A 39 -0.92 5.18 -8.21
CA LEU A 39 -1.82 4.12 -7.73
C LEU A 39 -1.20 3.30 -6.59
N ASP A 40 0.09 2.95 -6.68
CA ASP A 40 0.78 2.24 -5.59
C ASP A 40 0.80 3.06 -4.30
N LYS A 41 1.06 4.37 -4.40
CA LYS A 41 1.02 5.27 -3.24
C LYS A 41 -0.38 5.33 -2.62
N ALA A 42 -1.40 5.55 -3.44
CA ALA A 42 -2.79 5.62 -3.00
C ALA A 42 -3.29 4.30 -2.39
N TRP A 43 -2.80 3.16 -2.88
CA TRP A 43 -3.08 1.85 -2.33
C TRP A 43 -2.42 1.64 -0.96
N ARG A 44 -1.16 2.05 -0.79
CA ARG A 44 -0.43 1.95 0.48
C ARG A 44 -1.05 2.81 1.57
N GLU A 45 -1.47 4.04 1.24
CA GLU A 45 -2.18 4.93 2.16
C GLU A 45 -3.49 4.28 2.65
N ARG A 46 -4.29 3.74 1.73
CA ARG A 46 -5.53 3.02 2.08
C ARG A 46 -5.29 1.76 2.91
N GLN A 47 -4.22 1.02 2.64
CA GLN A 47 -3.86 -0.15 3.47
C GLN A 47 -3.53 0.27 4.89
N PHE A 48 -2.76 1.35 5.07
CA PHE A 48 -2.44 1.88 6.38
C PHE A 48 -3.69 2.32 7.15
N GLU A 49 -4.62 3.01 6.49
CA GLU A 49 -5.92 3.39 7.07
C GLU A 49 -6.75 2.16 7.48
N LEU A 50 -6.82 1.15 6.61
CA LEU A 50 -7.53 -0.10 6.89
C LEU A 50 -6.95 -0.81 8.13
N ASP A 51 -5.64 -0.90 8.23
CA ASP A 51 -4.98 -1.55 9.36
C ASP A 51 -5.19 -0.79 10.67
N LYS A 52 -5.20 0.55 10.62
CA LYS A 52 -5.58 1.39 11.76
C LYS A 52 -7.01 1.09 12.23
N ILE A 53 -7.98 1.06 11.30
CA ILE A 53 -9.39 0.74 11.61
C ILE A 53 -9.50 -0.67 12.21
N ARG A 54 -8.80 -1.66 11.66
CA ARG A 54 -8.76 -3.02 12.20
C ARG A 54 -8.20 -3.06 13.62
N GLN A 55 -7.15 -2.29 13.90
CA GLN A 55 -6.57 -2.18 15.24
C GLN A 55 -7.59 -1.58 16.23
N GLU A 56 -8.28 -0.52 15.86
CA GLU A 56 -9.31 0.12 16.67
C GLU A 56 -10.52 -0.80 16.93
N LEU A 57 -10.97 -1.53 15.90
CA LEU A 57 -12.05 -2.52 16.00
C LEU A 57 -11.68 -3.64 16.99
N ASN A 58 -10.46 -4.17 16.87
CA ASN A 58 -9.96 -5.22 17.77
C ASN A 58 -9.83 -4.72 19.21
N ALA A 59 -9.34 -3.50 19.41
CA ALA A 59 -9.25 -2.88 20.73
C ALA A 59 -10.62 -2.69 21.37
N THR A 60 -11.60 -2.23 20.59
CA THR A 60 -13.00 -2.04 21.02
C THR A 60 -13.66 -3.37 21.36
N SER A 61 -13.49 -4.39 20.52
CA SER A 61 -14.04 -5.72 20.74
C SER A 61 -13.50 -6.36 22.03
N LYS A 62 -12.21 -6.18 22.32
CA LYS A 62 -11.60 -6.60 23.59
C LYS A 62 -12.24 -5.88 24.80
N LYS A 63 -12.48 -4.57 24.70
CA LYS A 63 -13.18 -3.82 25.77
C LYS A 63 -14.60 -4.35 26.01
N ILE A 64 -15.35 -4.60 24.95
CA ILE A 64 -16.71 -5.16 25.02
C ILE A 64 -16.70 -6.54 25.69
N GLY A 65 -15.76 -7.41 25.29
CA GLY A 65 -15.60 -8.75 25.90
C GLY A 65 -15.37 -8.68 27.42
N LYS A 66 -14.49 -7.77 27.86
CA LYS A 66 -14.24 -7.53 29.30
C LYS A 66 -15.49 -7.05 30.04
N LEU A 67 -16.22 -6.10 29.47
CA LEU A 67 -17.46 -5.58 30.08
C LEU A 67 -18.55 -6.65 30.20
N LYS A 68 -18.71 -7.49 29.17
CA LYS A 68 -19.66 -8.61 29.21
C LYS A 68 -19.32 -9.61 30.30
N ALA A 69 -18.03 -9.94 30.46
CA ALA A 69 -17.57 -10.88 31.49
C ALA A 69 -17.82 -10.36 32.92
N VAL A 70 -17.63 -9.06 33.16
CA VAL A 70 -17.91 -8.43 34.47
C VAL A 70 -19.41 -8.43 34.79
N ARG A 71 -20.28 -8.27 33.79
CA ARG A 71 -21.75 -8.26 33.99
C ARG A 71 -22.36 -9.64 34.21
N SER A 72 -21.66 -10.71 33.85
CA SER A 72 -22.13 -12.10 34.00
C SER A 72 -21.73 -12.75 35.33
N VAL A 73 -21.16 -11.97 36.25
CA VAL A 73 -20.86 -12.34 37.66
C VAL A 73 -21.77 -11.52 38.56
#